data_AF-A0A954FSR5-F1
#
_entry.id   AF-A0A954FSR5-F1
#
_cell.length_a   1.000
_cell.length_b   1.000
_cell.length_c   1.000
_cell.angle_alpha   90.00
_cell.angle_beta   90.00
_cell.angle_gamma   90.00
#
_symmetry.space_group_name_H-M   'P 1'
#
loop_
_entity.id
_entity.type
_entity.pdbx_description
1 polymer ?
#
loop_
_entity_poly.entity_id
_entity_poly.type
_entity_poly.pdbx_seq_one_letter_code
_entity_poly.pdbx_strand_id
1 'polypeptide(L)'
;MYSKKTNDLMPEAAGPVKAALVRQFGNPFALTQFEGLPTKFGDVQGTVKTVEASAADQPLIRFQVNGLTDAYDKLQGLPLEWTSGKGQGQVSRIKEYNFETGTIAVEKTAEIDPQPGDTFLVECVRLQYGRDLYNRHCMHCHGMSGEGTGPTSRYLNPPPRDFRLGIYKYTSTKSTSKAQEADLERTVKEGIAGTYMPSFKLLTEDEVSAIVNYVIWLSIRGETEKKLVDELFLDYSNQAYAERTSESGGEKPEEVRQELKEYMEDDFPDTLGDATSSVAEAWEEANLEDALVIPRTPRVPDTPESRERGRQLYLSEKTKCASCHGPQGRGNGTATQDYWTNPATNEKYKNRGLHDIWGNQLPPRDLHRGIYRGGRRPIDTYRRLAAGIKGTPMPAFGGSLSDEELWDLVNYVMSLPYEGNR
;
A
#
# COMPACT_ATOMS: atom_id res chain seq x y z
N MET A 1 -1.52 -13.40 8.59
CA MET A 1 -0.22 -12.85 8.15
C MET A 1 0.07 -13.22 6.71
N TYR A 2 0.19 -14.52 6.38
CA TYR A 2 0.48 -14.95 5.00
C TYR A 2 -0.77 -15.12 4.16
N SER A 3 -0.62 -14.99 2.84
CA SER A 3 -1.68 -15.24 1.86
C SER A 3 -2.10 -16.71 1.86
N LYS A 4 -3.33 -17.00 1.39
CA LYS A 4 -3.78 -18.37 1.17
C LYS A 4 -2.83 -19.10 0.20
N LYS A 5 -2.44 -18.42 -0.89
CA LYS A 5 -1.54 -18.95 -1.92
C LYS A 5 -0.18 -19.40 -1.36
N THR A 6 0.35 -18.66 -0.39
CA THR A 6 1.59 -19.04 0.34
C THR A 6 1.44 -20.34 1.14
N ASN A 7 0.23 -20.61 1.66
CA ASN A 7 -0.06 -21.86 2.38
C ASN A 7 -0.42 -23.01 1.44
N ASP A 8 -0.74 -22.71 0.18
CA ASP A 8 -1.00 -23.69 -0.87
C ASP A 8 0.31 -24.16 -1.55
N LEU A 9 1.47 -23.57 -1.21
CA LEU A 9 2.80 -24.10 -1.53
C LEU A 9 3.12 -25.36 -0.69
N MET A 10 3.99 -26.23 -1.21
CA MET A 10 4.53 -27.33 -0.40
C MET A 10 5.28 -26.79 0.82
N PRO A 11 5.30 -27.51 1.96
CA PRO A 11 5.94 -27.04 3.19
C PRO A 11 7.40 -26.59 3.02
N GLU A 12 8.17 -27.32 2.22
CA GLU A 12 9.57 -27.07 1.89
C GLU A 12 9.79 -25.78 1.10
N ALA A 13 8.79 -25.30 0.34
CA ALA A 13 8.83 -24.01 -0.35
C ALA A 13 8.22 -22.89 0.50
N ALA A 14 7.11 -23.18 1.19
CA ALA A 14 6.41 -22.21 2.02
C ALA A 14 7.25 -21.74 3.22
N GLY A 15 8.01 -22.64 3.84
CA GLY A 15 8.85 -22.35 5.01
C GLY A 15 9.92 -21.28 4.72
N PRO A 16 10.79 -21.49 3.71
CA PRO A 16 11.80 -20.51 3.30
C PRO A 16 11.21 -19.15 2.92
N VAL A 17 10.11 -19.11 2.16
CA VAL A 17 9.43 -17.84 1.81
C VAL A 17 8.98 -17.09 3.06
N LYS A 18 8.33 -17.78 4.00
CA LYS A 18 7.89 -17.18 5.27
C LYS A 18 9.08 -16.68 6.10
N ALA A 19 10.15 -17.47 6.19
CA ALA A 19 11.36 -17.09 6.91
C ALA A 19 12.05 -15.87 6.29
N ALA A 20 12.14 -15.82 4.95
CA ALA A 20 12.70 -14.71 4.21
C ALA A 20 11.90 -13.42 4.44
N LEU A 21 10.56 -13.49 4.36
CA LEU A 21 9.70 -12.34 4.64
C LEU A 21 9.85 -11.85 6.09
N VAL A 22 9.97 -12.75 7.06
CA VAL A 22 10.21 -12.36 8.47
C VAL A 22 11.60 -11.78 8.68
N ARG A 23 12.63 -12.30 8.01
CA ARG A 23 13.97 -11.73 8.07
C ARG A 23 13.99 -10.31 7.48
N GLN A 24 13.35 -10.15 6.33
CA GLN A 24 13.39 -8.91 5.53
C GLN A 24 12.50 -7.81 6.10
N PHE A 25 11.30 -8.14 6.57
CA PHE A 25 10.31 -7.16 7.02
C PHE A 25 10.01 -7.27 8.52
N GLY A 26 10.32 -8.40 9.15
CA GLY A 26 9.91 -8.69 10.51
C GLY A 26 8.49 -9.23 10.55
N ASN A 27 7.81 -8.97 11.65
CA ASN A 27 6.44 -9.39 11.87
C ASN A 27 5.63 -8.27 12.54
N PRO A 28 4.28 -8.37 12.59
CA PRO A 28 3.42 -7.37 13.21
C PRO A 28 3.68 -7.12 14.71
N PHE A 29 4.55 -7.89 15.37
CA PHE A 29 4.99 -7.70 16.76
C PHE A 29 6.37 -7.04 16.86
N ALA A 30 7.27 -7.34 15.93
CA ALA A 30 8.62 -6.81 15.84
C ALA A 30 8.97 -6.53 14.38
N LEU A 31 8.92 -5.26 13.98
CA LEU A 31 9.38 -4.82 12.66
C LEU A 31 10.91 -4.91 12.63
N THR A 32 11.46 -5.47 11.57
CA THR A 32 12.89 -5.36 11.29
C THR A 32 13.11 -4.26 10.29
N GLN A 33 14.25 -3.59 10.42
CA GLN A 33 14.67 -2.69 9.38
C GLN A 33 15.09 -3.47 8.15
N PHE A 34 14.68 -2.92 7.03
CA PHE A 34 14.87 -3.43 5.71
C PHE A 34 16.01 -2.67 5.04
N GLU A 35 17.02 -3.39 4.55
CA GLU A 35 18.01 -2.84 3.64
C GLU A 35 17.33 -2.66 2.26
N GLY A 36 17.02 -1.41 1.87
CA GLY A 36 16.48 -1.08 0.54
C GLY A 36 15.14 -0.32 0.50
N LEU A 37 14.56 0.07 1.64
CA LEU A 37 13.23 0.68 1.68
C LEU A 37 13.43 2.06 1.06
N PRO A 38 12.43 2.60 0.37
CA PRO A 38 12.49 3.98 -0.06
C PRO A 38 12.99 4.88 1.07
N THR A 39 13.91 5.80 0.79
CA THR A 39 14.62 6.59 1.82
C THR A 39 13.70 7.44 2.73
N LYS A 40 12.40 7.47 2.46
CA LYS A 40 11.36 8.25 3.14
C LYS A 40 10.56 7.50 4.22
N PHE A 41 10.97 6.29 4.62
CA PHE A 41 10.35 5.61 5.76
C PHE A 41 10.70 6.21 7.14
N GLY A 42 11.40 7.35 7.14
CA GLY A 42 11.37 8.35 8.20
C GLY A 42 12.45 8.15 9.24
N ASP A 43 13.69 8.02 8.78
CA ASP A 43 14.85 8.13 9.64
C ASP A 43 14.89 9.54 10.22
N VAL A 44 15.03 9.63 11.52
CA VAL A 44 15.12 10.92 12.19
C VAL A 44 16.58 11.19 12.45
N GLN A 45 17.08 12.28 11.87
CA GLN A 45 18.43 12.75 12.13
C GLN A 45 18.48 13.40 13.51
N GLY A 46 19.37 12.90 14.36
CA GLY A 46 19.68 13.49 15.65
C GLY A 46 21.11 14.00 15.70
N THR A 47 21.37 14.85 16.69
CA THR A 47 22.72 15.30 17.04
C THR A 47 22.94 15.15 18.53
N VAL A 48 24.09 14.62 18.92
CA VAL A 48 24.52 14.52 20.32
C VAL A 48 24.72 15.93 20.87
N LYS A 49 23.97 16.27 21.92
CA LYS A 49 24.07 17.56 22.60
C LYS A 49 25.11 17.53 23.71
N THR A 50 24.97 16.56 24.61
CA THR A 50 25.90 16.35 25.74
C THR A 50 25.97 14.88 26.06
N VAL A 51 27.14 14.40 26.44
CA VAL A 51 27.36 13.02 26.87
C VAL A 51 27.45 13.02 28.39
N GLU A 52 26.67 12.18 29.04
CA GLU A 52 26.71 12.05 30.49
C GLU A 52 28.02 11.38 30.90
N ALA A 53 28.61 11.85 32.00
CA ALA A 53 29.82 11.25 32.54
C ALA A 53 29.53 9.81 32.99
N SER A 54 30.03 8.85 32.23
CA SER A 54 29.87 7.42 32.50
C SER A 54 31.13 6.88 33.18
N ALA A 55 30.98 6.15 34.29
CA ALA A 55 32.11 5.45 34.91
C ALA A 55 32.67 4.41 33.93
N ALA A 56 33.98 4.13 34.01
CA ALA A 56 34.66 3.23 33.06
C ALA A 56 33.94 1.87 32.89
N ASP A 57 33.31 1.40 33.97
CA ASP A 57 32.70 0.08 34.12
C ASP A 57 31.21 0.02 33.74
N GLN A 58 30.60 1.14 33.32
CA GLN A 58 29.19 1.12 32.89
C GLN A 58 29.06 0.57 31.46
N PRO A 59 28.12 -0.35 31.21
CA PRO A 59 27.93 -0.96 29.90
C PRO A 59 27.21 -0.04 28.90
N LEU A 60 26.62 1.07 29.37
CA LEU A 60 25.86 2.01 28.56
C LEU A 60 26.49 3.40 28.56
N ILE A 61 26.48 4.05 27.39
CA ILE A 61 26.77 5.48 27.23
C ILE A 61 25.43 6.21 27.11
N ARG A 62 25.20 7.20 27.97
CA ARG A 62 24.02 8.05 27.95
C ARG A 62 24.35 9.42 27.39
N PHE A 63 23.49 9.95 26.54
CA PHE A 63 23.68 11.26 25.95
C PHE A 63 22.35 11.94 25.64
N GLN A 64 22.31 13.26 25.83
CA GLN A 64 21.19 14.09 25.40
C GLN A 64 21.28 14.36 23.91
N VAL A 65 20.13 14.51 23.26
CA VAL A 65 20.04 14.67 21.81
C VAL A 65 19.21 15.89 21.41
N ASN A 66 19.56 16.47 20.27
CA ASN A 66 18.74 17.43 19.53
C ASN A 66 18.23 16.78 18.25
N GLY A 67 17.18 17.35 17.62
CA GLY A 67 16.68 16.90 16.31
C GLY A 67 15.66 15.75 16.35
N LEU A 68 15.43 15.16 17.53
CA LEU A 68 14.42 14.12 17.74
C LEU A 68 13.08 14.66 18.26
N THR A 69 12.80 15.97 18.09
CA THR A 69 11.57 16.61 18.61
C THR A 69 10.29 16.05 18.00
N ASP A 70 10.37 15.50 16.79
CA ASP A 70 9.27 14.85 16.09
C ASP A 70 9.29 13.31 16.27
N ALA A 71 10.29 12.80 17.02
CA ALA A 71 10.48 11.39 17.26
C ALA A 71 9.65 10.93 18.48
N TYR A 72 8.87 9.87 18.27
CA TYR A 72 7.90 9.31 19.19
C TYR A 72 8.47 8.97 20.58
N ASP A 73 7.63 8.81 21.61
CA ASP A 73 8.00 8.46 22.99
C ASP A 73 8.60 7.05 23.16
N LYS A 74 8.77 6.30 22.06
CA LYS A 74 9.31 4.93 22.03
C LYS A 74 10.45 4.76 21.03
N LEU A 75 11.59 5.39 21.31
CA LEU A 75 12.82 5.10 20.57
C LEU A 75 13.57 3.87 21.09
N GLN A 76 13.18 3.36 22.26
CA GLN A 76 13.84 2.21 22.87
C GLN A 76 13.73 0.96 21.98
N GLY A 77 14.86 0.33 21.71
CA GLY A 77 15.02 -0.89 20.89
C GLY A 77 15.36 -0.62 19.43
N LEU A 78 15.24 0.63 18.97
CA LEU A 78 15.52 1.01 17.58
C LEU A 78 17.02 1.00 17.25
N PRO A 79 17.37 0.70 15.99
CA PRO A 79 18.71 0.93 15.48
C PRO A 79 19.01 2.44 15.41
N LEU A 80 20.25 2.78 15.72
CA LEU A 80 20.82 4.11 15.63
C LEU A 80 22.12 3.99 14.83
N GLU A 81 22.10 4.45 13.58
CA GLU A 81 23.28 4.54 12.73
C GLU A 81 24.04 5.84 13.00
N TRP A 82 25.32 5.73 13.30
CA TRP A 82 26.20 6.88 13.46
C TRP A 82 26.62 7.42 12.09
N THR A 83 26.24 8.66 11.78
CA THR A 83 26.57 9.29 10.48
C THR A 83 27.83 10.14 10.53
N SER A 84 28.39 10.35 11.73
CA SER A 84 29.66 11.04 11.95
C SER A 84 30.38 10.54 13.20
N GLY A 85 31.54 11.12 13.51
CA GLY A 85 32.28 10.81 14.72
C GLY A 85 33.03 9.49 14.65
N LYS A 86 33.54 9.01 15.78
CA LYS A 86 34.34 7.77 15.84
C LYS A 86 33.55 6.54 15.40
N GLY A 87 32.26 6.53 15.66
CA GLY A 87 31.35 5.45 15.31
C GLY A 87 30.82 5.50 13.88
N GLN A 88 31.27 6.41 13.01
CA GLN A 88 30.69 6.57 11.67
C GLN A 88 30.55 5.25 10.90
N GLY A 89 29.34 4.96 10.41
CA GLY A 89 28.98 3.73 9.71
C GLY A 89 28.71 2.53 10.62
N GLN A 90 28.77 2.70 11.95
CA GLN A 90 28.36 1.68 12.92
C GLN A 90 26.89 1.86 13.30
N VAL A 91 26.22 0.74 13.58
CA VAL A 91 24.85 0.71 14.07
C VAL A 91 24.83 0.30 15.54
N SER A 92 24.23 1.14 16.37
CA SER A 92 23.93 0.87 17.78
C SER A 92 22.47 0.52 17.98
N ARG A 93 22.10 -0.05 19.14
CA ARG A 93 20.70 -0.16 19.56
C ARG A 93 20.42 0.76 20.73
N ILE A 94 19.32 1.51 20.66
CA ILE A 94 18.84 2.35 21.77
C ILE A 94 18.36 1.44 22.90
N LYS A 95 19.07 1.41 24.02
CA LYS A 95 18.75 0.60 25.20
C LYS A 95 17.81 1.29 26.16
N GLU A 96 17.89 2.61 26.25
CA GLU A 96 17.02 3.46 27.06
C GLU A 96 16.71 4.74 26.27
N TYR A 97 15.49 5.26 26.44
CA TYR A 97 15.09 6.56 25.92
C TYR A 97 14.20 7.27 26.93
N ASN A 98 14.51 8.53 27.22
CA ASN A 98 13.68 9.40 28.03
C ASN A 98 13.22 10.60 27.19
N PHE A 99 11.95 10.60 26.83
CA PHE A 99 11.33 11.64 25.98
C PHE A 99 11.35 13.04 26.62
N GLU A 100 11.11 13.15 27.93
CA GLU A 100 11.05 14.44 28.62
C GLU A 100 12.41 15.15 28.66
N THR A 101 13.48 14.38 28.78
CA THR A 101 14.86 14.89 28.89
C THR A 101 15.63 14.84 27.57
N GLY A 102 15.13 14.09 26.58
CA GLY A 102 15.83 13.81 25.33
C GLY A 102 17.08 12.97 25.51
N THR A 103 17.13 12.09 26.51
CA THR A 103 18.31 11.24 26.77
C THR A 103 18.15 9.88 26.10
N ILE A 104 19.19 9.45 25.38
CA ILE A 104 19.34 8.11 24.77
C ILE A 104 20.49 7.37 25.46
N ALA A 105 20.35 6.06 25.64
CA ALA A 105 21.45 5.17 26.03
C ALA A 105 21.76 4.13 24.95
N VAL A 106 23.04 3.92 24.65
CA VAL A 106 23.51 2.84 23.75
C VAL A 106 24.58 1.99 24.44
N GLU A 107 24.81 0.77 23.94
CA GLU A 107 25.92 -0.07 24.42
C GLU A 107 27.28 0.58 24.11
N LYS A 108 28.17 0.54 25.10
CA LYS A 108 29.56 0.99 24.96
C LYS A 108 30.37 -0.07 24.21
N THR A 109 30.99 0.31 23.10
CA THR A 109 31.97 -0.53 22.39
C THR A 109 33.28 0.24 22.18
N ALA A 110 34.30 -0.40 21.60
CA ALA A 110 35.56 0.28 21.31
C ALA A 110 35.40 1.33 20.19
N GLU A 111 34.45 1.11 19.30
CA GLU A 111 34.12 1.89 18.11
C GLU A 111 33.12 3.02 18.42
N ILE A 112 32.23 2.82 19.41
CA ILE A 112 31.20 3.78 19.79
C ILE A 112 31.68 4.66 20.96
N ASP A 113 32.07 5.89 20.64
CA ASP A 113 32.42 6.95 21.61
C ASP A 113 31.78 8.28 21.18
N PRO A 114 30.47 8.47 21.46
CA PRO A 114 29.74 9.65 21.04
C PRO A 114 30.33 10.91 21.67
N GLN A 115 30.43 11.99 20.90
CA GLN A 115 30.87 13.31 21.35
C GLN A 115 29.82 14.38 21.04
N PRO A 116 29.77 15.49 21.80
CA PRO A 116 28.92 16.63 21.45
C PRO A 116 29.16 17.09 20.01
N GLY A 117 28.08 17.16 19.22
CA GLY A 117 28.11 17.50 17.79
C GLY A 117 28.07 16.30 16.84
N ASP A 118 28.30 15.07 17.33
CA ASP A 118 28.16 13.87 16.50
C ASP A 118 26.71 13.70 16.02
N THR A 119 26.52 13.41 14.75
CA THR A 119 25.24 13.13 14.12
C THR A 119 24.97 11.64 14.00
N PHE A 120 23.70 11.29 14.07
CA PHE A 120 23.20 9.93 13.89
C PHE A 120 21.83 9.94 13.23
N LEU A 121 21.42 8.79 12.69
CA LEU A 121 20.08 8.51 12.21
C LEU A 121 19.47 7.46 13.13
N VAL A 122 18.26 7.70 13.62
CA VAL A 122 17.48 6.63 14.24
C VAL A 122 16.56 6.08 13.17
N GLU A 123 16.85 4.85 12.77
CA GLU A 123 16.14 4.18 11.69
C GLU A 123 14.79 3.64 12.18
N CYS A 124 13.83 3.50 11.27
CA CYS A 124 12.50 2.90 11.54
C CYS A 124 11.62 3.58 12.59
N VAL A 125 11.99 4.75 13.14
CA VAL A 125 11.20 5.48 14.16
C VAL A 125 9.78 5.71 13.67
N ARG A 126 9.65 6.30 12.49
CA ARG A 126 8.37 6.67 11.91
C ARG A 126 7.54 5.46 11.53
N LEU A 127 8.18 4.37 11.12
CA LEU A 127 7.49 3.12 10.77
C LEU A 127 6.92 2.43 12.02
N GLN A 128 7.65 2.39 13.13
CA GLN A 128 7.13 1.86 14.39
C GLN A 128 6.02 2.73 14.98
N TYR A 129 6.17 4.05 14.92
CA TYR A 129 5.11 4.98 15.31
C TYR A 129 3.85 4.78 14.45
N GLY A 130 4.01 4.70 13.14
CA GLY A 130 2.94 4.41 12.19
C GLY A 130 2.23 3.09 12.47
N ARG A 131 2.98 2.05 12.85
CA ARG A 131 2.41 0.76 13.29
C ARG A 131 1.57 0.90 14.55
N ASP A 132 2.03 1.62 15.55
CA ASP A 132 1.29 1.83 16.80
C ASP A 132 -0.02 2.60 16.55
N LEU A 133 0.05 3.66 15.75
CA LEU A 133 -1.12 4.42 15.32
C LEU A 133 -2.09 3.54 14.51
N TYR A 134 -1.57 2.76 13.56
CA TYR A 134 -2.37 1.83 12.77
C TYR A 134 -3.06 0.78 13.66
N ASN A 135 -2.36 0.22 14.64
CA ASN A 135 -2.94 -0.75 15.57
C ASN A 135 -4.06 -0.13 16.41
N ARG A 136 -3.91 1.13 16.81
CA ARG A 136 -4.92 1.89 17.55
C ARG A 136 -6.15 2.25 16.69
N HIS A 137 -5.93 2.66 15.44
CA HIS A 137 -6.97 3.32 14.64
C HIS A 137 -7.51 2.50 13.47
N CYS A 138 -6.69 1.63 12.87
CA CYS A 138 -6.98 1.03 11.57
C CYS A 138 -7.14 -0.50 11.63
N MET A 139 -6.36 -1.17 12.48
CA MET A 139 -6.29 -2.64 12.57
C MET A 139 -7.64 -3.31 12.78
N HIS A 140 -8.54 -2.70 13.57
CA HIS A 140 -9.85 -3.29 13.85
C HIS A 140 -10.69 -3.54 12.58
N CYS A 141 -10.49 -2.72 11.53
CA CYS A 141 -11.10 -2.89 10.20
C CYS A 141 -10.13 -3.59 9.22
N HIS A 142 -8.91 -3.10 9.10
CA HIS A 142 -7.97 -3.50 8.04
C HIS A 142 -7.13 -4.74 8.36
N GLY A 143 -7.17 -5.25 9.59
CA GLY A 143 -6.39 -6.41 10.02
C GLY A 143 -4.94 -6.07 10.37
N MET A 144 -4.24 -6.96 11.08
CA MET A 144 -2.85 -6.72 11.53
C MET A 144 -1.84 -6.72 10.38
N SER A 145 -2.09 -7.50 9.33
CA SER A 145 -1.24 -7.57 8.13
C SER A 145 -1.82 -6.78 6.95
N GLY A 146 -2.79 -5.89 7.19
CA GLY A 146 -3.39 -5.06 6.16
C GLY A 146 -4.29 -5.79 5.18
N GLU A 147 -4.73 -7.02 5.51
CA GLU A 147 -5.48 -7.90 4.62
C GLU A 147 -6.97 -7.55 4.45
N GLY A 148 -7.45 -6.50 5.13
CA GLY A 148 -8.85 -6.08 5.09
C GLY A 148 -9.81 -6.97 5.89
N THR A 149 -9.29 -7.88 6.72
CA THR A 149 -10.08 -8.84 7.51
C THR A 149 -9.99 -8.62 9.02
N GLY A 150 -9.97 -7.35 9.46
CA GLY A 150 -10.02 -7.02 10.87
C GLY A 150 -11.31 -7.53 11.54
N PRO A 151 -11.36 -7.63 12.88
CA PRO A 151 -12.51 -8.18 13.62
C PRO A 151 -13.87 -7.54 13.28
N THR A 152 -13.89 -6.28 12.83
CA THR A 152 -15.13 -5.59 12.42
C THR A 152 -15.47 -5.77 10.94
N SER A 153 -14.53 -6.22 10.09
CA SER A 153 -14.66 -6.16 8.63
C SER A 153 -15.88 -6.91 8.09
N ARG A 154 -16.25 -8.03 8.73
CA ARG A 154 -17.41 -8.87 8.37
C ARG A 154 -18.76 -8.14 8.43
N TYR A 155 -18.82 -6.99 9.10
CA TYR A 155 -20.03 -6.18 9.23
C TYR A 155 -20.03 -4.95 8.31
N LEU A 156 -18.97 -4.74 7.52
CA LEU A 156 -18.78 -3.53 6.73
C LEU A 156 -19.05 -3.82 5.25
N ASN A 157 -19.86 -2.95 4.63
CA ASN A 157 -20.09 -2.95 3.20
C ASN A 157 -19.94 -1.51 2.66
N PRO A 158 -18.94 -1.22 1.80
CA PRO A 158 -17.96 -2.14 1.22
C PRO A 158 -16.96 -2.67 2.26
N PRO A 159 -16.29 -3.81 1.99
CA PRO A 159 -15.24 -4.33 2.86
C PRO A 159 -14.03 -3.38 2.89
N PRO A 160 -13.27 -3.38 4.01
CA PRO A 160 -12.00 -2.66 4.10
C PRO A 160 -11.01 -3.08 3.00
N ARG A 161 -10.15 -2.15 2.59
CA ARG A 161 -9.12 -2.42 1.58
C ARG A 161 -8.09 -3.41 2.11
N ASP A 162 -7.81 -4.45 1.33
CA ASP A 162 -6.59 -5.26 1.45
C ASP A 162 -5.42 -4.51 0.78
N PHE A 163 -4.47 -4.07 1.60
CA PHE A 163 -3.31 -3.28 1.19
C PHE A 163 -2.21 -4.12 0.54
N ARG A 164 -2.21 -5.45 0.73
CA ARG A 164 -1.11 -6.33 0.34
C ARG A 164 -0.90 -6.45 -1.18
N LEU A 165 -1.86 -5.99 -1.97
CA LEU A 165 -1.71 -5.92 -3.43
C LEU A 165 -1.09 -4.61 -3.92
N GLY A 166 -0.91 -3.61 -3.06
CA GLY A 166 -0.44 -2.28 -3.47
C GLY A 166 -1.41 -1.50 -4.38
N ILE A 167 -2.66 -1.94 -4.49
CA ILE A 167 -3.67 -1.37 -5.40
C ILE A 167 -4.68 -0.52 -4.63
N TYR A 168 -4.72 0.77 -4.97
CA TYR A 168 -5.60 1.75 -4.34
C TYR A 168 -6.57 2.36 -5.36
N LYS A 169 -7.84 2.50 -4.96
CA LYS A 169 -8.92 2.94 -5.87
C LYS A 169 -8.90 4.46 -6.15
N TYR A 170 -8.37 5.26 -5.23
CA TYR A 170 -8.56 6.71 -5.25
C TYR A 170 -7.25 7.50 -5.43
N THR A 171 -6.61 7.32 -6.59
CA THR A 171 -5.25 7.83 -6.87
C THR A 171 -5.22 8.94 -7.92
N SER A 172 -4.37 9.94 -7.71
CA SER A 172 -4.07 11.01 -8.67
C SER A 172 -3.16 10.59 -9.82
N THR A 173 -2.59 9.40 -9.74
CA THR A 173 -1.62 8.84 -10.68
C THR A 173 -2.26 8.13 -11.88
N LYS A 174 -1.46 7.84 -12.91
CA LYS A 174 -1.78 7.01 -14.08
C LYS A 174 -2.26 5.60 -13.67
N SER A 175 -2.91 4.90 -14.60
CA SER A 175 -3.57 3.60 -14.36
C SER A 175 -2.62 2.50 -13.90
N THR A 176 -1.37 2.52 -14.37
CA THR A 176 -0.33 1.51 -14.07
C THR A 176 0.58 1.87 -12.91
N SER A 177 0.67 3.14 -12.52
CA SER A 177 1.51 3.61 -11.41
C SER A 177 0.95 3.18 -10.05
N LYS A 178 1.74 3.24 -8.96
CA LYS A 178 1.22 3.07 -7.59
C LYS A 178 0.40 4.30 -7.15
N ALA A 179 -0.11 4.30 -5.92
CA ALA A 179 -0.65 5.50 -5.32
C ALA A 179 0.50 6.40 -4.86
N GLN A 180 0.30 7.72 -4.90
CA GLN A 180 1.20 8.63 -4.21
C GLN A 180 0.95 8.62 -2.70
N GLU A 181 1.98 8.92 -1.93
CA GLU A 181 1.85 9.20 -0.48
C GLU A 181 0.74 10.22 -0.24
N ALA A 182 0.74 11.33 -0.98
CA ALA A 182 -0.27 12.38 -0.90
C ALA A 182 -1.71 11.92 -1.21
N ASP A 183 -1.89 10.84 -1.98
CA ASP A 183 -3.22 10.25 -2.21
C ASP A 183 -3.70 9.47 -0.98
N LEU A 184 -2.79 8.74 -0.35
CA LEU A 184 -3.07 7.96 0.85
C LEU A 184 -3.31 8.89 2.05
N GLU A 185 -2.48 9.92 2.23
CA GLU A 185 -2.64 10.94 3.27
C GLU A 185 -3.99 11.65 3.15
N ARG A 186 -4.36 12.06 1.92
CA ARG A 186 -5.68 12.64 1.65
C ARG A 186 -6.81 11.68 2.00
N THR A 187 -6.66 10.40 1.67
CA THR A 187 -7.68 9.37 1.96
C THR A 187 -7.84 9.14 3.47
N VAL A 188 -6.74 9.09 4.23
CA VAL A 188 -6.78 8.97 5.69
C VAL A 188 -7.41 10.21 6.32
N LYS A 189 -7.00 11.40 5.91
CA LYS A 189 -7.56 12.65 6.45
C LYS A 189 -9.05 12.79 6.15
N GLU A 190 -9.44 12.68 4.88
CA GLU A 190 -10.81 12.95 4.47
C GLU A 190 -11.78 11.79 4.76
N GLY A 191 -11.26 10.58 4.95
CA GLY A 191 -12.07 9.36 4.92
C GLY A 191 -12.63 9.08 3.53
N ILE A 192 -13.56 8.13 3.45
CA ILE A 192 -14.18 7.74 2.18
C ILE A 192 -15.71 7.87 2.30
N ALA A 193 -16.25 8.92 1.69
CA ALA A 193 -17.67 9.26 1.77
C ALA A 193 -18.59 8.09 1.38
N GLY A 194 -19.59 7.80 2.21
CA GLY A 194 -20.51 6.69 1.97
C GLY A 194 -19.88 5.30 2.15
N THR A 195 -18.87 5.19 3.01
CA THR A 195 -18.32 3.95 3.55
C THR A 195 -18.07 4.11 5.05
N TYR A 196 -17.57 3.05 5.69
CA TYR A 196 -17.21 3.05 7.10
C TYR A 196 -15.80 3.57 7.39
N MET A 197 -15.03 4.01 6.37
CA MET A 197 -13.73 4.63 6.57
C MET A 197 -13.92 6.09 7.01
N PRO A 198 -13.73 6.43 8.31
CA PRO A 198 -13.99 7.77 8.82
C PRO A 198 -12.86 8.73 8.42
N SER A 199 -13.08 10.01 8.70
CA SER A 199 -12.06 11.06 8.61
C SER A 199 -11.16 11.03 9.84
N PHE A 200 -9.86 11.16 9.63
CA PHE A 200 -8.84 11.27 10.69
C PHE A 200 -8.21 12.67 10.77
N LYS A 201 -8.95 13.74 10.43
CA LYS A 201 -8.45 15.13 10.49
C LYS A 201 -8.00 15.61 11.87
N LEU A 202 -8.34 14.88 12.93
CA LEU A 202 -7.90 15.20 14.29
C LEU A 202 -6.47 14.71 14.58
N LEU A 203 -5.93 13.81 13.75
CA LEU A 203 -4.52 13.42 13.81
C LEU A 203 -3.65 14.53 13.22
N THR A 204 -2.43 14.65 13.72
CA THR A 204 -1.44 15.59 13.16
C THR A 204 -0.99 15.15 11.77
N GLU A 205 -0.35 16.06 11.04
CA GLU A 205 0.26 15.76 9.74
C GLU A 205 1.27 14.62 9.84
N ASP A 206 2.11 14.64 10.88
CA ASP A 206 3.10 13.59 11.13
C ASP A 206 2.47 12.25 11.50
N GLU A 207 1.40 12.25 12.30
CA GLU A 207 0.65 11.04 12.62
C GLU A 207 0.05 10.40 11.37
N VAL A 208 -0.58 11.21 10.51
CA VAL A 208 -1.15 10.73 9.25
C VAL A 208 -0.07 10.16 8.35
N SER A 209 1.03 10.88 8.19
CA SER A 209 2.12 10.48 7.31
C SER A 209 2.86 9.25 7.85
N ALA A 210 2.99 9.08 9.18
CA ALA A 210 3.48 7.86 9.80
C ALA A 210 2.56 6.66 9.55
N ILE A 211 1.23 6.83 9.68
CA ILE A 211 0.25 5.79 9.32
C ILE A 211 0.39 5.40 7.84
N VAL A 212 0.51 6.40 6.95
CA VAL A 212 0.65 6.16 5.51
C VAL A 212 1.92 5.40 5.20
N ASN A 213 3.07 5.76 5.80
CA ASN A 213 4.29 4.99 5.67
C ASN A 213 4.05 3.54 6.10
N TYR A 214 3.45 3.28 7.25
CA TYR A 214 3.18 1.90 7.67
C TYR A 214 2.24 1.15 6.71
N VAL A 215 1.25 1.83 6.13
CA VAL A 215 0.36 1.24 5.11
C VAL A 215 1.12 0.91 3.81
N ILE A 216 2.04 1.77 3.37
CA ILE A 216 2.91 1.49 2.21
C ILE A 216 3.83 0.31 2.54
N TRP A 217 4.39 0.23 3.75
CA TRP A 217 5.19 -0.93 4.17
C TRP A 217 4.39 -2.24 4.12
N LEU A 218 3.13 -2.23 4.57
CA LEU A 218 2.22 -3.39 4.45
C LEU A 218 1.99 -3.77 2.98
N SER A 219 1.88 -2.79 2.08
CA SER A 219 1.80 -3.01 0.64
C SER A 219 3.07 -3.63 0.09
N ILE A 220 4.24 -3.04 0.34
CA ILE A 220 5.54 -3.55 -0.14
C ILE A 220 5.73 -5.00 0.30
N ARG A 221 5.59 -5.29 1.60
CA ARG A 221 5.70 -6.66 2.13
C ARG A 221 4.74 -7.62 1.43
N GLY A 222 3.49 -7.22 1.25
CA GLY A 222 2.46 -8.05 0.60
C GLY A 222 2.73 -8.31 -0.87
N GLU A 223 3.27 -7.32 -1.59
CA GLU A 223 3.62 -7.42 -2.99
C GLU A 223 4.87 -8.28 -3.19
N THR A 224 5.88 -8.15 -2.32
CA THR A 224 7.04 -9.04 -2.29
C THR A 224 6.61 -10.48 -2.01
N GLU A 225 5.76 -10.70 -1.01
CA GLU A 225 5.18 -12.04 -0.76
C GLU A 225 4.47 -12.58 -2.00
N LYS A 226 3.66 -11.76 -2.67
CA LYS A 226 2.96 -12.17 -3.89
C LYS A 226 3.92 -12.57 -5.00
N LYS A 227 4.96 -11.77 -5.27
CA LYS A 227 5.96 -12.04 -6.31
C LYS A 227 6.71 -13.35 -6.04
N LEU A 228 7.22 -13.54 -4.82
CA LEU A 228 7.90 -14.77 -4.42
C LEU A 228 7.01 -16.00 -4.57
N VAL A 229 5.75 -15.89 -4.15
CA VAL A 229 4.81 -17.00 -4.25
C VAL A 229 4.43 -17.27 -5.70
N ASP A 230 4.22 -16.24 -6.52
CA ASP A 230 3.89 -16.42 -7.95
C ASP A 230 5.01 -17.15 -8.70
N GLU A 231 6.27 -16.84 -8.40
CA GLU A 231 7.43 -17.52 -8.97
C GLU A 231 7.43 -19.02 -8.65
N LEU A 232 7.16 -19.38 -7.39
CA LEU A 232 7.19 -20.77 -6.94
C LEU A 232 5.90 -21.55 -7.22
N PHE A 233 4.79 -20.87 -7.52
CA PHE A 233 3.47 -21.52 -7.43
C PHE A 233 3.25 -22.58 -8.52
N LEU A 234 3.78 -22.35 -9.71
CA LEU A 234 3.55 -23.22 -10.85
C LEU A 234 4.25 -24.57 -10.67
N ASP A 235 5.40 -24.60 -10.01
CA ASP A 235 6.22 -25.81 -9.87
C ASP A 235 6.14 -26.45 -8.48
N TYR A 236 5.87 -25.64 -7.44
CA TYR A 236 5.96 -26.04 -6.04
C TYR A 236 4.68 -25.81 -5.22
N SER A 237 3.54 -25.59 -5.87
CA SER A 237 2.24 -25.70 -5.18
C SER A 237 1.94 -27.16 -4.79
N ASN A 238 1.12 -27.36 -3.75
CA ASN A 238 0.67 -28.69 -3.35
C ASN A 238 0.01 -29.44 -4.52
N GLN A 239 -0.70 -28.72 -5.39
CA GLN A 239 -1.28 -29.28 -6.60
C GLN A 239 -0.22 -29.65 -7.63
N ALA A 240 0.67 -28.72 -7.99
CA ALA A 240 1.74 -28.97 -8.97
C ALA A 240 2.64 -30.14 -8.54
N TYR A 241 3.02 -30.18 -7.26
CA TYR A 241 3.79 -31.27 -6.70
C TYR A 241 3.05 -32.62 -6.78
N ALA A 242 1.76 -32.65 -6.44
CA ALA A 242 0.96 -33.86 -6.53
C ALA A 242 0.86 -34.34 -7.99
N GLU A 243 0.64 -33.43 -8.95
CA GLU A 243 0.59 -33.75 -10.37
C GLU A 243 1.92 -34.34 -10.86
N ARG A 244 3.06 -33.67 -10.58
CA ARG A 244 4.42 -34.12 -10.96
C ARG A 244 4.80 -35.50 -10.40
N THR A 245 4.32 -35.83 -9.20
CA THR A 245 4.67 -37.08 -8.50
C THR A 245 3.63 -38.20 -8.65
N SER A 246 2.47 -37.94 -9.27
CA SER A 246 1.35 -38.90 -9.37
C SER A 246 1.39 -39.80 -10.59
N GLU A 247 2.13 -39.46 -11.64
CA GLU A 247 2.08 -40.19 -12.91
C GLU A 247 3.05 -41.39 -12.94
N SER A 248 2.64 -42.46 -13.65
CA SER A 248 3.52 -43.60 -13.92
C SER A 248 4.65 -43.18 -14.86
N GLY A 249 5.82 -42.86 -14.28
CA GLY A 249 6.94 -42.24 -14.99
C GLY A 249 7.10 -40.75 -14.68
N GLY A 250 6.32 -40.20 -13.75
CA GLY A 250 6.55 -38.89 -13.14
C GLY A 250 7.82 -38.86 -12.28
N GLU A 251 8.20 -37.66 -11.88
CA GLU A 251 9.42 -37.43 -11.11
C GLU A 251 9.33 -38.07 -9.73
N LYS A 252 10.46 -38.54 -9.19
CA LYS A 252 10.47 -39.01 -7.81
C LYS A 252 10.28 -37.81 -6.88
N PRO A 253 9.53 -37.96 -5.78
CA PRO A 253 9.41 -36.93 -4.73
C PRO A 253 10.75 -36.31 -4.31
N GLU A 254 11.81 -37.10 -4.25
CA GLU A 254 13.16 -36.69 -3.87
C GLU A 254 13.84 -35.85 -4.94
N GLU A 255 13.55 -36.08 -6.22
CA GLU A 255 14.08 -35.29 -7.35
C GLU A 255 13.47 -33.87 -7.30
N VAL A 256 12.15 -33.75 -7.13
CA VAL A 256 11.46 -32.46 -7.01
C VAL A 256 11.93 -31.67 -5.77
N ARG A 257 12.15 -32.35 -4.65
CA ARG A 257 12.69 -31.70 -3.44
C ARG A 257 14.14 -31.26 -3.60
N GLN A 258 14.94 -32.00 -4.36
CA GLN A 258 16.32 -31.64 -4.64
C GLN A 258 16.40 -30.43 -5.57
N GLU A 259 15.56 -30.38 -6.61
CA GLU A 259 15.42 -29.21 -7.49
C GLU A 259 15.01 -27.96 -6.69
N LEU A 260 13.97 -28.08 -5.85
CA LEU A 260 13.56 -26.97 -4.98
C LEU A 260 14.71 -26.51 -4.08
N LYS A 261 15.48 -27.45 -3.53
CA LYS A 261 16.61 -27.11 -2.67
C LYS A 261 17.68 -26.33 -3.44
N GLU A 262 18.03 -26.76 -4.64
CA GLU A 262 18.99 -26.07 -5.52
C GLU A 262 18.51 -24.65 -5.83
N TYR A 263 17.25 -24.50 -6.26
CA TYR A 263 16.65 -23.18 -6.47
C TYR A 263 16.70 -22.30 -5.20
N MET A 264 16.40 -22.87 -4.03
CA MET A 264 16.39 -22.13 -2.77
C MET A 264 17.79 -21.66 -2.33
N GLU A 265 18.83 -22.39 -2.71
CA GLU A 265 20.22 -22.07 -2.40
C GLU A 265 20.81 -21.08 -3.41
N ASP A 266 20.53 -21.27 -4.71
CA ASP A 266 21.20 -20.56 -5.80
C ASP A 266 20.40 -19.34 -6.32
N ASP A 267 19.10 -19.51 -6.60
CA ASP A 267 18.29 -18.50 -7.32
C ASP A 267 17.38 -17.67 -6.40
N PHE A 268 16.92 -18.25 -5.29
CA PHE A 268 15.98 -17.60 -4.39
C PHE A 268 16.50 -16.30 -3.74
N PRO A 269 17.78 -16.17 -3.33
CA PRO A 269 18.30 -14.91 -2.82
C PRO A 269 18.17 -13.75 -3.81
N ASP A 270 18.49 -13.99 -5.09
CA ASP A 270 18.39 -12.99 -6.14
C ASP A 270 16.93 -12.69 -6.46
N THR A 271 16.08 -13.72 -6.53
CA THR A 271 14.63 -13.57 -6.69
C THR A 271 14.03 -12.68 -5.58
N LEU A 272 14.48 -12.87 -4.34
CA LEU A 272 14.07 -12.03 -3.21
C LEU A 272 14.56 -10.60 -3.37
N GLY A 273 15.83 -10.40 -3.74
CA GLY A 273 16.40 -9.09 -4.01
C GLY A 273 15.61 -8.34 -5.08
N ASP A 274 15.39 -8.95 -6.24
CA ASP A 274 14.70 -8.37 -7.38
C ASP A 274 13.22 -8.08 -7.08
N ALA A 275 12.52 -9.03 -6.44
CA ALA A 275 11.13 -8.84 -6.04
C ALA A 275 10.99 -7.67 -5.06
N THR A 276 11.98 -7.47 -4.23
CA THR A 276 12.02 -6.44 -3.19
C THR A 276 12.33 -5.06 -3.78
N SER A 277 13.43 -4.94 -4.53
CA SER A 277 13.87 -3.69 -5.16
C SER A 277 12.84 -3.18 -6.17
N SER A 278 12.34 -4.05 -7.05
CA SER A 278 11.35 -3.65 -8.07
C SER A 278 10.03 -3.13 -7.47
N VAL A 279 9.63 -3.64 -6.29
CA VAL A 279 8.45 -3.15 -5.59
C VAL A 279 8.72 -1.79 -4.94
N ALA A 280 9.88 -1.65 -4.28
CA ALA A 280 10.30 -0.40 -3.66
C ALA A 280 10.42 0.74 -4.69
N GLU A 281 11.10 0.49 -5.80
CA GLU A 281 11.26 1.45 -6.91
C GLU A 281 9.91 1.92 -7.46
N ALA A 282 8.96 1.01 -7.68
CA ALA A 282 7.63 1.36 -8.18
C ALA A 282 6.85 2.29 -7.22
N TRP A 283 7.11 2.20 -5.91
CA TRP A 283 6.53 3.10 -4.91
C TRP A 283 7.24 4.46 -4.88
N GLU A 284 8.55 4.51 -5.12
CA GLU A 284 9.29 5.78 -5.27
C GLU A 284 8.89 6.53 -6.54
N GLU A 285 8.89 5.84 -7.68
CA GLU A 285 8.51 6.38 -8.99
C GLU A 285 7.10 6.97 -8.97
N ALA A 286 6.18 6.36 -8.22
CA ALA A 286 4.81 6.86 -8.12
C ALA A 286 4.74 8.27 -7.51
N ASN A 287 5.72 8.68 -6.69
CA ASN A 287 5.80 10.01 -6.09
C ASN A 287 6.42 11.07 -7.01
N LEU A 288 6.89 10.69 -8.20
CA LEU A 288 7.36 11.63 -9.21
C LEU A 288 6.16 12.31 -9.90
N GLU A 289 6.40 13.50 -10.44
CA GLU A 289 5.36 14.27 -11.14
C GLU A 289 4.88 13.56 -12.42
N ASP A 290 5.74 12.78 -13.07
CA ASP A 290 5.40 12.04 -14.28
C ASP A 290 4.34 10.95 -14.04
N ALA A 291 4.24 10.42 -12.82
CA ALA A 291 3.22 9.45 -12.44
C ALA A 291 1.82 10.09 -12.36
N LEU A 292 1.72 11.42 -12.22
CA LEU A 292 0.46 12.13 -12.06
C LEU A 292 -0.38 12.16 -13.35
N VAL A 293 -1.69 12.16 -13.16
CA VAL A 293 -2.65 12.53 -14.18
C VAL A 293 -2.89 14.03 -14.08
N ILE A 294 -2.30 14.75 -15.02
CA ILE A 294 -2.42 16.20 -15.19
C ILE A 294 -3.11 16.47 -16.54
N PRO A 295 -4.26 17.17 -16.56
CA PRO A 295 -4.86 17.64 -17.79
C PRO A 295 -3.89 18.57 -18.54
N ARG A 296 -3.66 18.30 -19.82
CA ARG A 296 -2.86 19.08 -20.76
C ARG A 296 -3.58 20.35 -21.21
N THR A 297 -4.91 20.38 -21.12
CA THR A 297 -5.70 21.56 -21.44
C THR A 297 -6.52 22.06 -20.25
N PRO A 298 -6.83 23.37 -20.18
CA PRO A 298 -7.65 23.95 -19.12
C PRO A 298 -9.02 23.29 -19.03
N ARG A 299 -9.61 23.29 -17.84
CA ARG A 299 -10.97 22.78 -17.63
C ARG A 299 -11.96 23.50 -18.53
N VAL A 300 -12.73 22.72 -19.29
CA VAL A 300 -13.89 23.23 -20.04
C VAL A 300 -14.92 23.81 -19.06
N PRO A 301 -15.36 25.06 -19.22
CA PRO A 301 -16.38 25.66 -18.37
C PRO A 301 -17.67 24.82 -18.34
N ASP A 302 -18.30 24.75 -17.18
CA ASP A 302 -19.58 24.05 -17.01
C ASP A 302 -20.72 24.90 -17.61
N THR A 303 -21.12 24.55 -18.83
CA THR A 303 -22.26 25.15 -19.55
C THR A 303 -23.27 24.07 -19.97
N PRO A 304 -24.54 24.42 -20.27
CA PRO A 304 -25.50 23.48 -20.85
C PRO A 304 -24.94 22.71 -22.07
N GLU A 305 -24.18 23.39 -22.93
CA GLU A 305 -23.59 22.80 -24.14
C GLU A 305 -22.48 21.79 -23.79
N SER A 306 -21.62 22.10 -22.81
CA SER A 306 -20.60 21.14 -22.35
C SER A 306 -21.22 19.87 -21.74
N ARG A 307 -22.33 20.04 -21.00
CA ARG A 307 -23.05 18.94 -20.37
C ARG A 307 -23.74 18.07 -21.41
N GLU A 308 -24.31 18.67 -22.46
CA GLU A 308 -24.90 17.89 -23.55
C GLU A 308 -23.82 17.12 -24.34
N ARG A 309 -22.65 17.71 -24.62
CA ARG A 309 -21.53 16.95 -25.22
C ARG A 309 -21.09 15.80 -24.32
N GLY A 310 -20.97 16.03 -23.01
CA GLY A 310 -20.67 15.01 -22.02
C GLY A 310 -21.72 13.90 -21.97
N ARG A 311 -23.01 14.24 -22.06
CA ARG A 311 -24.11 13.29 -22.13
C ARG A 311 -24.05 12.40 -23.36
N GLN A 312 -23.78 12.99 -24.53
CA GLN A 312 -23.62 12.23 -25.78
C GLN A 312 -22.44 11.25 -25.67
N LEU A 313 -21.31 11.70 -25.12
CA LEU A 313 -20.17 10.83 -24.84
C LEU A 313 -20.53 9.69 -23.88
N TYR A 314 -21.24 9.98 -22.79
CA TYR A 314 -21.64 8.98 -21.78
C TYR A 314 -22.54 7.87 -22.35
N LEU A 315 -23.42 8.21 -23.30
CA LEU A 315 -24.33 7.28 -23.96
C LEU A 315 -23.70 6.58 -25.19
N SER A 316 -22.51 7.02 -25.61
CA SER A 316 -21.88 6.53 -26.84
C SER A 316 -21.26 5.14 -26.69
N GLU A 317 -21.13 4.45 -27.83
CA GLU A 317 -20.34 3.21 -27.94
C GLU A 317 -18.84 3.41 -27.66
N LYS A 318 -18.34 4.66 -27.72
CA LYS A 318 -16.94 5.00 -27.43
C LYS A 318 -16.61 4.79 -25.95
N THR A 319 -17.54 5.13 -25.05
CA THR A 319 -17.30 5.08 -23.59
C THR A 319 -18.07 3.96 -22.89
N LYS A 320 -19.24 3.59 -23.43
CA LYS A 320 -20.15 2.57 -22.88
C LYS A 320 -20.46 2.77 -21.39
N CYS A 321 -20.42 4.00 -20.87
CA CYS A 321 -20.64 4.26 -19.44
C CYS A 321 -22.00 3.74 -18.97
N ALA A 322 -23.03 3.90 -19.80
CA ALA A 322 -24.39 3.44 -19.53
C ALA A 322 -24.52 1.91 -19.36
N SER A 323 -23.59 1.11 -19.88
CA SER A 323 -23.64 -0.36 -19.72
C SER A 323 -23.51 -0.78 -18.25
N CYS A 324 -22.73 -0.03 -17.45
CA CYS A 324 -22.55 -0.25 -16.02
C CYS A 324 -23.38 0.72 -15.19
N HIS A 325 -23.32 2.01 -15.50
CA HIS A 325 -23.97 3.06 -14.70
C HIS A 325 -25.44 3.28 -15.06
N GLY A 326 -25.96 2.66 -16.12
CA GLY A 326 -27.31 2.89 -16.64
C GLY A 326 -27.42 4.19 -17.43
N PRO A 327 -28.40 4.33 -18.34
CA PRO A 327 -28.52 5.54 -19.17
C PRO A 327 -28.79 6.82 -18.36
N GLN A 328 -29.40 6.70 -17.18
CA GLN A 328 -29.61 7.84 -16.27
C GLN A 328 -28.54 7.96 -15.17
N GLY A 329 -27.49 7.13 -15.16
CA GLY A 329 -26.44 7.20 -14.14
C GLY A 329 -26.84 6.66 -12.76
N ARG A 330 -27.86 5.80 -12.67
CA ARG A 330 -28.38 5.25 -11.40
C ARG A 330 -27.66 4.00 -10.90
N GLY A 331 -26.62 3.55 -11.60
CA GLY A 331 -25.85 2.37 -11.24
C GLY A 331 -26.58 1.05 -11.52
N ASN A 332 -27.51 1.06 -12.48
CA ASN A 332 -28.40 -0.06 -12.82
C ASN A 332 -28.26 -0.50 -14.29
N GLY A 333 -27.06 -0.36 -14.86
CA GLY A 333 -26.79 -0.78 -16.23
C GLY A 333 -26.88 -2.30 -16.40
N THR A 334 -26.99 -2.78 -17.64
CA THR A 334 -27.15 -4.21 -17.94
C THR A 334 -26.03 -5.09 -17.38
N ALA A 335 -24.81 -4.57 -17.30
CA ALA A 335 -23.65 -5.26 -16.74
C ALA A 335 -23.84 -5.67 -15.26
N THR A 336 -24.77 -5.03 -14.53
CA THR A 336 -25.08 -5.40 -13.14
C THR A 336 -25.91 -6.68 -13.04
N GLN A 337 -26.44 -7.20 -14.15
CA GLN A 337 -27.28 -8.41 -14.19
C GLN A 337 -26.49 -9.66 -14.59
N ASP A 338 -25.25 -9.51 -15.05
CA ASP A 338 -24.43 -10.60 -15.52
C ASP A 338 -23.73 -11.36 -14.39
N TYR A 339 -23.40 -12.63 -14.66
CA TYR A 339 -22.51 -13.44 -13.82
C TYR A 339 -21.10 -13.31 -14.37
N TRP A 340 -20.30 -12.46 -13.72
CA TRP A 340 -18.93 -12.17 -14.13
C TRP A 340 -17.98 -13.32 -13.81
N THR A 341 -16.91 -13.46 -14.59
CA THR A 341 -15.86 -14.46 -14.37
C THR A 341 -14.84 -13.95 -13.36
N ASN A 342 -14.50 -14.78 -12.38
CA ASN A 342 -13.41 -14.54 -11.44
C ASN A 342 -12.07 -14.73 -12.17
N PRO A 343 -11.24 -13.69 -12.30
CA PRO A 343 -9.96 -13.81 -13.00
C PRO A 343 -8.96 -14.75 -12.30
N ALA A 344 -9.11 -15.00 -11.00
CA ALA A 344 -8.21 -15.87 -10.25
C ALA A 344 -8.54 -17.37 -10.40
N THR A 345 -9.81 -17.73 -10.62
CA THR A 345 -10.24 -19.14 -10.72
C THR A 345 -10.76 -19.52 -12.11
N ASN A 346 -10.97 -18.53 -12.99
CA ASN A 346 -11.64 -18.67 -14.29
C ASN A 346 -13.09 -19.21 -14.20
N GLU A 347 -13.68 -19.22 -13.00
CA GLU A 347 -15.07 -19.62 -12.75
C GLU A 347 -15.98 -18.40 -12.63
N LYS A 348 -17.28 -18.56 -12.94
CA LYS A 348 -18.26 -17.48 -12.72
C LYS A 348 -18.52 -17.26 -11.23
N TYR A 349 -18.63 -16.01 -10.81
CA TYR A 349 -19.12 -15.67 -9.47
C TYR A 349 -20.54 -16.22 -9.27
N LYS A 350 -20.86 -16.64 -8.04
CA LYS A 350 -22.19 -17.16 -7.68
C LYS A 350 -23.26 -16.07 -7.64
N ASN A 351 -22.87 -14.83 -7.38
CA ASN A 351 -23.72 -13.66 -7.35
C ASN A 351 -23.56 -12.81 -8.62
N ARG A 352 -24.66 -12.21 -9.08
CA ARG A 352 -24.68 -11.27 -10.20
C ARG A 352 -24.00 -9.94 -9.85
N GLY A 353 -23.60 -9.22 -10.89
CA GLY A 353 -23.05 -7.88 -10.80
C GLY A 353 -21.54 -7.87 -10.93
N LEU A 354 -20.99 -6.67 -10.87
CA LEU A 354 -19.57 -6.42 -11.04
C LEU A 354 -18.82 -6.76 -9.76
N HIS A 355 -17.58 -7.22 -9.90
CA HIS A 355 -16.68 -7.52 -8.78
C HIS A 355 -15.36 -6.78 -8.95
N ASP A 356 -14.71 -6.47 -7.83
CA ASP A 356 -13.33 -5.99 -7.85
C ASP A 356 -12.33 -7.15 -7.86
N ILE A 357 -11.04 -6.85 -8.03
CA ILE A 357 -9.99 -7.88 -8.13
C ILE A 357 -9.81 -8.72 -6.85
N TRP A 358 -10.43 -8.31 -5.74
CA TRP A 358 -10.46 -9.06 -4.50
C TRP A 358 -11.70 -9.97 -4.41
N GLY A 359 -12.52 -10.02 -5.46
CA GLY A 359 -13.75 -10.80 -5.52
C GLY A 359 -14.92 -10.20 -4.77
N ASN A 360 -14.84 -8.93 -4.35
CA ASN A 360 -15.95 -8.27 -3.67
C ASN A 360 -16.93 -7.68 -4.67
N GLN A 361 -18.22 -7.84 -4.42
CA GLN A 361 -19.25 -7.21 -5.24
C GLN A 361 -19.11 -5.68 -5.15
N LEU A 362 -19.09 -5.05 -6.32
CA LEU A 362 -18.84 -3.62 -6.50
C LEU A 362 -19.92 -3.02 -7.41
N PRO A 363 -21.11 -2.71 -6.87
CA PRO A 363 -22.15 -2.05 -7.66
C PRO A 363 -21.67 -0.66 -8.11
N PRO A 364 -21.88 -0.29 -9.39
CA PRO A 364 -21.67 1.07 -9.86
C PRO A 364 -22.48 2.04 -9.01
N ARG A 365 -21.91 3.22 -8.77
CA ARG A 365 -22.58 4.21 -7.92
C ARG A 365 -23.76 4.83 -8.66
N ASP A 366 -24.82 5.06 -7.89
CA ASP A 366 -25.85 6.03 -8.25
C ASP A 366 -25.25 7.44 -8.20
N LEU A 367 -25.04 8.00 -9.39
CA LEU A 367 -24.40 9.29 -9.61
C LEU A 367 -25.31 10.46 -9.20
N HIS A 368 -26.63 10.24 -9.07
CA HIS A 368 -27.57 11.26 -8.57
C HIS A 368 -27.37 11.60 -7.10
N ARG A 369 -26.73 10.71 -6.32
CA ARG A 369 -26.49 10.95 -4.90
C ARG A 369 -25.44 12.04 -4.64
N GLY A 370 -24.64 12.40 -5.64
CA GLY A 370 -23.53 13.35 -5.51
C GLY A 370 -22.42 12.89 -4.55
N ILE A 371 -22.39 11.62 -4.14
CA ILE A 371 -21.38 11.05 -3.24
C ILE A 371 -20.27 10.40 -4.08
N TYR A 372 -19.19 11.14 -4.29
CA TYR A 372 -18.00 10.66 -5.01
C TYR A 372 -16.91 10.24 -4.01
N ARG A 373 -16.63 8.93 -3.94
CA ARG A 373 -15.70 8.34 -2.96
C ARG A 373 -14.25 8.80 -3.12
N GLY A 374 -13.86 9.21 -4.33
CA GLY A 374 -12.51 9.65 -4.64
C GLY A 374 -12.26 11.16 -4.52
N GLY A 375 -13.22 11.92 -3.99
CA GLY A 375 -13.23 13.39 -3.95
C GLY A 375 -14.31 13.99 -4.85
N ARG A 376 -14.80 15.20 -4.51
CA ARG A 376 -15.86 15.92 -5.26
C ARG A 376 -15.32 17.10 -6.08
N ARG A 377 -14.01 17.33 -6.11
CA ARG A 377 -13.46 18.37 -6.99
C ARG A 377 -13.56 17.87 -8.43
N PRO A 378 -13.80 18.74 -9.41
CA PRO A 378 -13.82 18.36 -10.83
C PRO A 378 -12.59 17.56 -11.26
N ILE A 379 -11.40 17.93 -10.76
CA ILE A 379 -10.15 17.21 -11.02
C ILE A 379 -10.13 15.77 -10.46
N ASP A 380 -10.83 15.52 -9.35
CA ASP A 380 -10.91 14.17 -8.77
C ASP A 380 -11.75 13.26 -9.68
N THR A 381 -12.86 13.76 -10.21
CA THR A 381 -13.69 13.07 -11.21
C THR A 381 -12.92 12.87 -12.52
N TYR A 382 -12.23 13.90 -13.01
CA TYR A 382 -11.37 13.81 -14.19
C TYR A 382 -10.37 12.67 -14.07
N ARG A 383 -9.66 12.58 -12.94
CA ARG A 383 -8.66 11.53 -12.67
C ARG A 383 -9.27 10.13 -12.70
N ARG A 384 -10.51 9.94 -12.23
CA ARG A 384 -11.19 8.64 -12.31
C ARG A 384 -11.59 8.25 -13.72
N LEU A 385 -11.93 9.22 -14.57
CA LEU A 385 -12.20 8.95 -15.98
C LEU A 385 -10.89 8.70 -16.75
N ALA A 386 -9.87 9.53 -16.53
CA ALA A 386 -8.61 9.45 -17.24
C ALA A 386 -7.80 8.19 -16.89
N ALA A 387 -7.70 7.82 -15.60
CA ALA A 387 -6.90 6.68 -15.15
C ALA A 387 -7.71 5.44 -14.75
N GLY A 388 -9.05 5.53 -14.82
CA GLY A 388 -9.93 4.48 -14.31
C GLY A 388 -9.94 4.41 -12.78
N ILE A 389 -10.55 3.35 -12.25
CA ILE A 389 -10.51 3.03 -10.82
C ILE A 389 -9.79 1.69 -10.67
N LYS A 390 -8.54 1.75 -10.21
CA LYS A 390 -7.65 0.59 -10.12
C LYS A 390 -8.26 -0.56 -9.33
N GLY A 391 -8.08 -1.78 -9.81
CA GLY A 391 -8.64 -2.98 -9.22
C GLY A 391 -10.16 -3.11 -9.36
N THR A 392 -10.80 -2.34 -10.24
CA THR A 392 -12.23 -2.44 -10.54
C THR A 392 -12.47 -2.52 -12.04
N PRO A 393 -13.68 -2.91 -12.48
CA PRO A 393 -14.00 -2.91 -13.92
C PRO A 393 -14.15 -1.51 -14.55
N MET A 394 -14.02 -0.42 -13.79
CA MET A 394 -14.09 0.95 -14.34
C MET A 394 -12.78 1.29 -15.07
N PRO A 395 -12.78 1.34 -16.41
CA PRO A 395 -11.57 1.45 -17.21
C PRO A 395 -11.03 2.89 -17.25
N ALA A 396 -9.81 3.02 -17.73
CA ALA A 396 -9.20 4.30 -18.07
C ALA A 396 -9.63 4.77 -19.46
N PHE A 397 -9.97 6.05 -19.59
CA PHE A 397 -10.28 6.71 -20.86
C PHE A 397 -9.19 7.70 -21.29
N GLY A 398 -8.14 7.87 -20.49
CA GLY A 398 -6.96 8.64 -20.88
C GLY A 398 -6.31 8.02 -22.12
N GLY A 399 -6.06 8.85 -23.13
CA GLY A 399 -5.50 8.41 -24.41
C GLY A 399 -6.55 7.99 -25.45
N SER A 400 -7.74 7.54 -25.04
CA SER A 400 -8.87 7.28 -25.95
C SER A 400 -9.83 8.47 -26.10
N LEU A 401 -9.87 9.33 -25.08
CA LEU A 401 -10.57 10.62 -25.09
C LEU A 401 -9.57 11.79 -25.03
N SER A 402 -9.94 12.91 -25.65
CA SER A 402 -9.24 14.18 -25.42
C SER A 402 -9.56 14.74 -24.04
N ASP A 403 -8.74 15.69 -23.58
CA ASP A 403 -8.92 16.31 -22.27
C ASP A 403 -10.22 17.14 -22.23
N GLU A 404 -10.61 17.76 -23.35
CA GLU A 404 -11.91 18.44 -23.51
C GLU A 404 -13.08 17.47 -23.41
N GLU A 405 -13.01 16.31 -24.08
CA GLU A 405 -14.03 15.26 -24.00
C GLU A 405 -14.17 14.74 -22.56
N LEU A 406 -13.05 14.56 -21.85
CA LEU A 406 -13.05 14.19 -20.44
C LEU A 406 -13.68 15.28 -19.57
N TRP A 407 -13.39 16.56 -19.82
CA TRP A 407 -14.00 17.66 -19.07
C TRP A 407 -15.50 17.80 -19.33
N ASP A 408 -15.96 17.59 -20.57
CA ASP A 408 -17.38 17.54 -20.90
C ASP A 408 -18.08 16.41 -20.14
N LEU A 409 -17.48 15.21 -20.09
CA LEU A 409 -17.98 14.10 -19.27
C LEU A 409 -18.01 14.44 -17.78
N VAL A 410 -16.99 15.11 -17.25
CA VAL A 410 -16.97 15.57 -15.85
C VAL A 410 -18.13 16.52 -15.59
N ASN A 411 -18.35 17.51 -16.46
CA ASN A 411 -19.43 18.48 -16.29
C ASN A 411 -20.81 17.79 -16.32
N TYR A 412 -21.02 16.82 -17.21
CA TYR A 412 -22.25 16.03 -17.24
C TYR A 412 -22.43 15.15 -15.99
N VAL A 413 -21.43 14.35 -15.61
CA VAL A 413 -21.52 13.47 -14.43
C VAL A 413 -21.77 14.26 -13.14
N MET A 414 -21.20 15.46 -13.04
CA MET A 414 -21.39 16.35 -11.89
C MET A 414 -22.71 17.14 -11.94
N SER A 415 -23.41 17.19 -13.09
CA SER A 415 -24.75 17.80 -13.20
C SER A 415 -25.87 16.86 -12.76
N LEU A 416 -25.68 15.54 -12.89
CA LEU A 416 -26.71 14.53 -12.58
C LEU A 416 -27.41 14.73 -11.22
N PRO A 417 -26.72 15.02 -10.09
CA PRO A 417 -27.40 15.27 -8.81
C PRO A 417 -28.42 16.42 -8.80
N TYR A 418 -28.35 17.32 -9.78
CA TYR A 418 -29.18 18.52 -9.87
C TYR A 418 -30.21 18.43 -11.00
N GLU A 419 -30.19 17.36 -11.79
CA GLU A 419 -31.25 17.06 -12.75
C GLU A 419 -32.44 16.53 -11.96
N GLY A 420 -33.52 17.31 -11.89
CA GLY A 420 -34.73 16.91 -11.15
C GLY A 420 -35.17 15.50 -11.55
N ASN A 421 -35.65 14.70 -10.57
CA ASN A 421 -36.18 13.35 -10.73
C ASN A 421 -37.39 13.31 -11.70
N ARG A 422 -37.14 13.53 -12.98
CA ARG A 422 -38.12 13.34 -14.05
C ARG A 422 -38.11 11.90 -14.51
#